data_AF-A0A4Y2RN27-F1
#
_entry.id   AF-A0A4Y2RN27-F1
#
_cell.length_a   1.000
_cell.length_b   1.000
_cell.length_c   1.000
_cell.angle_alpha   90.00
_cell.angle_beta   90.00
_cell.angle_gamma   90.00
#
_symmetry.space_group_name_H-M   'P 1'
#
loop_
_entity.id
_entity.type
_entity.pdbx_description
1 polymer ?
#
loop_
_entity_poly.entity_id
_entity_poly.type
_entity_poly.pdbx_seq_one_letter_code
_entity_poly.pdbx_strand_id
1 'polypeptide(L)'
;MKPSSVNIDNQAEVWHNLYGDISKQKSEKPFFKVDDTVRVSKWKGRFEKGYENNWSREIFTVHQIVPRILTVYKLRDFHNNAIEGTFYEKEMQKVVDSCYYPVEKVNKGKDIEK
;
A
#
# COMPACT_ATOMS: atom_id res chain seq x y z
N MET A 1 -0.96 20.65 -30.02
CA MET A 1 -0.35 20.01 -31.20
C MET A 1 -1.11 18.76 -31.56
N LYS A 2 -1.16 18.38 -32.84
CA LYS A 2 -1.71 17.08 -33.25
C LYS A 2 -0.64 16.00 -33.03
N PRO A 3 -1.00 14.75 -32.71
CA PRO A 3 0.00 13.69 -32.51
C PRO A 3 0.91 13.50 -33.72
N SER A 4 0.36 13.63 -34.93
CA SER A 4 1.10 13.49 -36.19
C SER A 4 2.06 14.64 -36.49
N SER A 5 1.96 15.78 -35.78
CA SER A 5 2.86 16.92 -35.96
C SER A 5 4.01 16.96 -34.95
N VAL A 6 4.18 15.91 -34.12
CA VAL A 6 5.25 15.82 -33.12
C VAL A 6 6.52 15.26 -33.77
N ASN A 7 7.65 15.96 -33.61
CA ASN A 7 8.96 15.60 -34.11
C ASN A 7 10.03 15.72 -33.00
N ILE A 8 11.28 15.41 -33.31
CA ILE A 8 12.39 15.42 -32.34
C ILE A 8 12.62 16.83 -31.76
N ASP A 9 12.37 17.87 -32.53
CA ASP A 9 12.63 19.25 -32.13
C ASP A 9 11.55 19.78 -31.16
N ASN A 10 10.29 19.40 -31.36
CA ASN A 10 9.17 19.87 -30.54
C ASN A 10 8.77 18.92 -29.40
N GLN A 11 9.34 17.72 -29.32
CA GLN A 11 8.99 16.73 -28.30
C GLN A 11 9.14 17.25 -26.87
N ALA A 12 10.15 18.09 -26.61
CA ALA A 12 10.40 18.65 -25.29
C ALA A 12 9.31 19.64 -24.87
N GLU A 13 8.84 20.47 -25.81
CA GLU A 13 7.74 21.41 -25.60
C GLU A 13 6.43 20.66 -25.37
N VAL A 14 6.15 19.64 -26.19
CA VAL A 14 4.97 18.77 -26.02
C VAL A 14 4.99 18.07 -24.66
N TRP A 15 6.13 17.52 -24.27
CA TRP A 15 6.28 16.86 -22.97
C TRP A 15 6.07 17.84 -21.81
N HIS A 16 6.64 19.04 -21.88
CA HIS A 16 6.44 20.06 -20.85
C HIS A 16 4.97 20.50 -20.74
N ASN A 17 4.29 20.69 -21.86
CA ASN A 17 2.88 21.06 -21.89
C ASN A 17 1.96 19.97 -21.33
N LEU A 18 2.29 18.69 -21.53
CA LEU A 18 1.48 17.56 -21.06
C LEU A 18 1.79 17.17 -19.60
N TYR A 19 3.06 17.21 -19.20
CA TYR A 19 3.53 16.60 -17.95
C TYR A 19 4.31 17.57 -17.04
N GLY A 20 4.63 18.79 -17.48
CA GLY A 20 5.48 19.73 -16.75
C GLY A 20 4.93 20.13 -15.37
N ASP A 21 3.61 20.22 -15.25
CA ASP A 21 2.93 20.62 -14.00
C ASP A 21 2.73 19.47 -13.01
N ILE A 22 2.98 18.22 -13.40
CA ILE A 22 2.86 17.05 -12.49
C ILE A 22 3.85 17.17 -11.33
N SER A 23 5.04 17.73 -11.61
CA SER A 23 6.05 18.02 -10.59
C SER A 23 5.62 19.08 -9.57
N LYS A 24 4.64 19.92 -9.92
CA LYS A 24 4.09 20.98 -9.07
C LYS A 24 2.90 20.50 -8.24
N GLN A 25 2.40 19.27 -8.46
CA GLN A 25 1.34 18.71 -7.63
C GLN A 25 1.86 18.55 -6.21
N LYS A 26 1.24 19.31 -5.30
CA LYS A 26 1.57 19.29 -3.88
C LYS A 26 1.19 17.92 -3.31
N SER A 27 2.11 17.30 -2.58
CA SER A 27 1.82 16.09 -1.83
C SER A 27 0.64 16.33 -0.89
N GLU A 28 -0.36 15.45 -0.93
CA GLU A 28 -1.50 15.52 -0.01
C GLU A 28 -1.04 15.40 1.45
N LYS A 29 -1.79 16.04 2.35
CA LYS A 29 -1.53 15.94 3.78
C LYS A 29 -1.65 14.48 4.19
N PRO A 30 -0.65 13.91 4.91
CA PRO A 30 -0.71 12.51 5.31
C PRO A 30 -1.88 12.28 6.27
N PHE A 31 -2.68 11.24 5.98
CA PHE A 31 -3.80 10.81 6.82
C PHE A 31 -3.31 10.09 8.08
N PHE A 32 -2.32 9.21 7.91
CA PHE A 32 -1.71 8.46 9.01
C PHE A 32 -0.50 9.20 9.58
N LYS A 33 -0.18 8.91 10.84
CA LYS A 33 1.04 9.39 11.50
C LYS A 33 2.06 8.26 11.65
N VAL A 34 3.32 8.64 11.82
CA VAL A 34 4.34 7.69 12.28
C VAL A 34 3.89 7.10 13.62
N ASP A 35 4.11 5.81 13.80
CA ASP A 35 3.67 4.99 14.94
C ASP A 35 2.17 4.69 15.02
N ASP A 36 1.35 5.06 14.03
CA ASP A 36 -0.03 4.57 13.95
C ASP A 36 -0.05 3.07 13.64
N THR A 37 -0.96 2.33 14.30
CA THR A 37 -1.22 0.91 14.04
C THR A 37 -2.27 0.75 12.94
N VAL A 38 -1.95 -0.10 11.96
CA VAL A 38 -2.75 -0.29 10.74
C VAL A 38 -2.85 -1.76 10.33
N ARG A 39 -3.91 -2.10 9.61
CA ARG A 39 -4.05 -3.33 8.81
C ARG A 39 -3.92 -3.00 7.33
N VAL A 40 -3.47 -3.97 6.54
CA VAL A 40 -3.31 -3.82 5.09
C VAL A 40 -4.40 -4.60 4.36
N SER A 41 -4.85 -4.11 3.22
CA SER A 41 -5.82 -4.82 2.38
C SER A 41 -5.23 -6.12 1.85
N LYS A 42 -6.01 -7.21 1.88
CA LYS A 42 -5.64 -8.48 1.25
C LYS A 42 -5.84 -8.41 -0.25
N TRP A 43 -4.89 -9.00 -0.97
CA TRP A 43 -5.08 -9.31 -2.38
C TRP A 43 -6.17 -10.38 -2.53
N LYS A 44 -7.19 -10.11 -3.35
CA LYS A 44 -8.28 -11.06 -3.59
C LYS A 44 -8.03 -11.93 -4.81
N GLY A 45 -8.11 -13.24 -4.65
CA GLY A 45 -8.22 -14.20 -5.75
C GLY A 45 -9.59 -14.16 -6.45
N ARG A 46 -9.66 -14.70 -7.68
CA ARG A 46 -10.87 -14.72 -8.53
C ARG A 46 -12.08 -15.42 -7.89
N PHE A 47 -11.86 -16.35 -6.95
CA PHE A 47 -12.91 -17.18 -6.32
C PHE A 47 -12.97 -17.00 -4.81
N GLU A 48 -12.64 -15.82 -4.29
CA GLU A 48 -12.77 -15.56 -2.86
C GLU A 48 -14.22 -15.35 -2.44
N LYS A 49 -14.52 -15.83 -1.24
CA LYS A 49 -15.86 -15.76 -0.68
C LYS A 49 -16.14 -14.33 -0.23
N GLY A 50 -17.28 -13.78 -0.66
CA GLY A 50 -17.64 -12.38 -0.38
C GLY A 50 -17.83 -12.04 1.10
N TYR A 51 -18.02 -13.04 1.97
CA TYR A 51 -18.18 -12.84 3.42
C TYR A 51 -16.85 -12.77 4.19
N GLU A 52 -15.71 -13.05 3.54
CA GLU A 52 -14.41 -12.97 4.21
C GLU A 52 -13.92 -11.52 4.32
N ASN A 53 -13.24 -11.22 5.44
CA ASN A 53 -12.70 -9.89 5.70
C ASN A 53 -11.59 -9.53 4.69
N ASN A 54 -11.68 -8.33 4.11
CA ASN A 54 -10.74 -7.81 3.11
C ASN A 54 -9.42 -7.32 3.71
N TRP A 55 -9.29 -7.31 5.03
CA TRP A 55 -8.11 -6.82 5.73
C TRP A 55 -7.24 -7.96 6.25
N SER A 56 -5.93 -7.73 6.30
CA SER A 56 -4.95 -8.62 6.92
C SER A 56 -5.30 -8.86 8.37
N ARG A 57 -4.95 -10.05 8.88
CA ARG A 57 -5.05 -10.32 10.33
C ARG A 57 -3.89 -9.69 11.08
N GLU A 58 -2.73 -9.66 10.44
CA GLU A 58 -1.52 -9.03 10.95
C GLU A 58 -1.71 -7.51 11.06
N ILE A 59 -1.17 -6.97 12.15
CA ILE A 59 -1.18 -5.54 12.48
C ILE A 59 0.25 -5.03 12.28
N PHE A 60 0.34 -3.91 11.58
CA PHE A 60 1.58 -3.26 11.24
C PHE A 60 1.63 -1.88 11.88
N THR A 61 2.83 -1.34 12.00
CA THR A 61 3.02 0.03 12.46
C THR A 61 3.57 0.89 11.32
N VAL A 62 3.06 2.10 11.17
CA VAL A 62 3.57 3.07 10.20
C VAL A 62 4.97 3.50 10.63
N HIS A 63 5.97 3.13 9.84
CA HIS A 63 7.37 3.43 10.11
C HIS A 63 7.81 4.76 9.48
N GLN A 64 7.44 5.00 8.23
CA GLN A 64 7.85 6.20 7.50
C GLN A 64 6.75 6.66 6.54
N ILE A 65 6.59 7.98 6.43
CA ILE A 65 5.73 8.64 5.44
C ILE A 65 6.64 9.20 4.35
N VAL A 66 6.40 8.81 3.10
CA VAL A 66 7.17 9.28 1.94
C VAL A 66 6.29 10.22 1.11
N PRO A 67 6.57 11.54 1.13
CA PRO A 67 5.81 12.49 0.33
C PRO A 67 6.18 12.30 -1.16
N ARG A 68 5.19 11.92 -1.96
CA ARG A 68 5.24 11.93 -3.43
C ARG A 68 3.97 12.63 -3.92
N ILE A 69 3.72 12.61 -5.24
CA ILE A 69 2.45 13.10 -5.82
C ILE A 69 1.26 12.46 -5.09
N LEU A 70 1.35 11.13 -4.84
CA LEU A 70 0.49 10.40 -3.92
C LEU A 70 1.32 9.95 -2.72
N THR A 71 0.89 10.29 -1.52
CA THR A 71 1.62 9.93 -0.30
C THR A 71 1.63 8.40 -0.13
N VAL A 72 2.82 7.85 0.05
CA VAL A 72 3.03 6.41 0.28
C VAL A 72 3.67 6.18 1.63
N TYR A 73 3.40 5.02 2.21
CA TYR A 73 3.79 4.67 3.57
C TYR A 73 4.66 3.42 3.58
N LYS A 74 5.66 3.41 4.44
CA LYS A 74 6.43 2.20 4.78
C LYS A 74 5.98 1.69 6.13
N LEU A 75 5.85 0.37 6.23
CA LEU A 75 5.35 -0.30 7.42
C LEU A 75 6.46 -1.12 8.07
N ARG A 76 6.31 -1.35 9.37
CA ARG A 76 7.08 -2.34 10.13
C ARG A 76 6.15 -3.37 10.76
N ASP A 77 6.65 -4.59 10.93
CA ASP A 77 5.96 -5.68 11.60
C ASP A 77 5.93 -5.48 13.13
N PHE A 78 5.34 -6.45 13.85
CA PHE A 78 5.32 -6.47 15.31
C PHE A 78 6.72 -6.59 15.94
N HIS A 79 7.67 -7.19 15.23
CA HIS A 79 9.06 -7.37 15.68
C HIS A 79 9.97 -6.18 15.30
N ASN A 80 9.39 -5.06 14.86
CA ASN A 80 10.08 -3.86 14.38
C ASN A 80 10.94 -4.06 13.12
N ASN A 81 10.75 -5.13 12.36
CA ASN A 81 11.37 -5.28 11.06
C ASN A 81 10.61 -4.46 10.01
N ALA A 82 11.34 -3.67 9.22
CA ALA A 82 10.75 -2.94 8.11
C ALA A 82 10.32 -3.91 7.01
N ILE A 83 9.08 -3.75 6.54
CA ILE A 83 8.54 -4.60 5.47
C ILE A 83 9.01 -4.06 4.13
N GLU A 84 9.35 -4.98 3.24
CA GLU A 84 9.68 -4.63 1.87
C GLU A 84 8.42 -4.19 1.11
N GLY A 85 8.44 -2.96 0.59
CA GLY A 85 7.36 -2.38 -0.19
C GLY A 85 6.89 -1.02 0.31
N THR A 86 5.91 -0.46 -0.39
CA THR A 86 5.27 0.80 -0.04
C THR A 86 3.77 0.67 -0.25
N PHE A 87 2.99 1.22 0.66
CA PHE A 87 1.54 1.09 0.68
C PHE A 87 0.88 2.46 0.46
N TYR A 88 -0.23 2.47 -0.27
CA TYR A 88 -1.08 3.65 -0.38
C TYR A 88 -2.03 3.76 0.81
N GLU A 89 -2.52 4.97 1.04
CA GLU A 89 -3.52 5.24 2.09
C GLU A 89 -4.74 4.31 2.01
N LYS A 90 -5.26 4.09 0.79
CA LYS A 90 -6.45 3.27 0.54
C LYS A 90 -6.26 1.78 0.82
N GLU A 91 -5.01 1.33 0.86
CA GLU A 91 -4.64 -0.06 1.14
C GLU A 91 -4.45 -0.30 2.64
N MET A 92 -4.66 0.72 3.47
CA MET A 92 -4.44 0.65 4.91
C MET A 92 -5.68 1.09 5.70
N GLN A 93 -5.90 0.42 6.84
CA GLN A 93 -6.96 0.76 7.78
C GLN A 93 -6.38 0.96 9.17
N LYS A 94 -6.68 2.11 9.81
CA LYS A 94 -6.30 2.36 11.20
C LYS A 94 -6.98 1.37 12.13
N VAL A 95 -6.22 0.80 13.06
CA VAL A 95 -6.73 -0.09 14.10
C VAL A 95 -6.79 0.66 15.41
N VAL A 96 -7.93 0.59 16.11
CA VAL A 96 -8.03 0.97 17.51
C VAL A 96 -7.82 -0.31 18.30
N ASP A 97 -6.85 -0.32 19.22
CA ASP A 97 -6.53 -1.52 20.01
C ASP A 97 -7.77 -2.01 20.76
N SER A 98 -8.30 -3.16 20.33
CA SER A 98 -9.40 -3.85 21.02
C SER A 98 -8.91 -5.04 21.84
N CYS A 99 -7.58 -5.17 22.05
CA CYS A 99 -6.93 -6.30 22.74
C CYS A 99 -7.28 -7.69 22.16
N TYR A 100 -7.87 -7.76 20.96
CA TYR A 100 -8.32 -9.00 20.35
C TYR A 100 -7.40 -9.42 19.19
N TYR A 101 -6.64 -10.50 19.40
CA TYR A 101 -5.76 -11.10 18.40
C TYR A 101 -6.23 -12.52 18.08
N PRO A 102 -6.73 -12.80 16.86
CA PRO A 102 -7.12 -14.16 16.48
C PRO A 102 -5.89 -15.07 16.32
N VAL A 103 -5.88 -16.20 17.03
CA VAL A 103 -4.79 -17.18 17.02
C VAL A 103 -4.75 -17.95 15.70
N GLU A 104 -3.55 -18.19 15.17
CA GLU A 104 -3.33 -19.01 13.99
C GLU A 104 -3.57 -20.50 14.28
N LYS A 105 -4.23 -21.20 13.34
CA LYS A 105 -4.36 -22.66 13.42
C LYS A 105 -3.07 -23.31 12.92
N VAL A 106 -2.37 -24.02 13.81
CA VAL A 106 -1.27 -24.91 13.44
C VAL A 106 -1.86 -26.22 12.90
N ASN A 107 -1.55 -26.55 11.65
CA ASN A 107 -1.91 -27.84 11.06
C ASN A 107 -0.91 -28.91 11.53
N LYS A 108 -1.33 -29.83 12.39
CA LYS A 108 -0.54 -31.04 12.69
C LYS A 108 -0.62 -31.99 11.50
N GLY A 109 0.54 -32.35 10.93
CA GLY A 109 0.63 -33.40 9.90
C GLY A 109 0.17 -34.74 10.47
N LYS A 110 -0.63 -35.49 9.71
CA LYS A 110 -0.87 -36.91 9.98
C LYS A 110 0.28 -37.67 9.31
N ASP A 111 1.11 -38.33 10.12
CA ASP A 111 2.03 -39.34 9.61
C ASP A 111 1.20 -40.50 9.06
N ILE A 112 1.39 -40.78 7.77
CA ILE A 112 0.77 -41.91 7.09
C ILE A 112 1.80 -43.03 7.17
N GLU A 113 1.63 -43.95 8.12
CA GLU A 113 2.40 -45.20 8.18
C GLU A 113 2.14 -46.02 6.91
N LYS A 114 3.24 -46.53 6.33
CA LYS A 114 3.28 -47.37 5.13
C LYS A 114 2.98 -48.84 5.46
#